data_AF-A0A851Y6K0-F1
#
_entry.id   AF-A0A851Y6K0-F1
#
_cell.length_a   1.000
_cell.length_b   1.000
_cell.length_c   1.000
_cell.angle_alpha   90.00
_cell.angle_beta   90.00
_cell.angle_gamma   90.00
#
_symmetry.space_group_name_H-M   'P 1'
#
loop_
_entity.id
_entity.type
_entity.pdbx_description
1 polymer ?
#
loop_
_entity_poly.entity_id
_entity_poly.type
_entity_poly.pdbx_seq_one_letter_code
_entity_poly.pdbx_strand_id
1 'polypeptide(L)'
;GKSYPFKGPFPPMWNPLAYLDYNNLWRTMDEMGKEIPSEAPWKAPHAEEWDKMTMQDFINKICWTSAAKSFATLFVNVDVTSEPHEVSALWFLWYVKQCGGTARIFSTTNGGQERKFVGGTSQISEKIMERLGGRVKLRKPVIRIDQSGESAVVETLDHELYEGKYVISAIPPALGLKIHFNPPLPPMRNQLINRIPMGSVIKCIVYYKETFWRKKGYCGTMIIEDEDAAIGLTLDDTKPDGSFPAIIGFILARKCRRLTGLTKEDRKTRLCELYAKVLGSEEALNPVHYEEKNWCEEQYSGGCYTAYFPPGIMTQYGRIIRQPVGRIYFAGTETATEWSGYMEGAVQAGERAAREILFAMRKIPESEIWKPEPESIDVPALPITTTFWERNLPSVPGLLKLIGFSTFFAFVAAAGLFAYKKGLLVRN
;
A
#
# COMPACT_ATOMS: atom_id res chain seq x y z
N GLY A 1 -12.57 18.48 12.24
CA GLY A 1 -13.45 17.71 13.15
C GLY A 1 -13.05 17.86 14.62
N LYS A 2 -13.57 16.96 15.47
CA LYS A 2 -13.11 16.71 16.86
C LYS A 2 -12.04 15.60 16.84
N SER A 3 -11.20 15.54 17.88
CA SER A 3 -10.18 14.48 18.04
C SER A 3 -10.67 13.37 18.96
N TYR A 4 -10.41 12.11 18.61
CA TYR A 4 -10.80 10.92 19.38
C TYR A 4 -9.57 10.06 19.68
N PRO A 5 -9.03 10.10 20.91
CA PRO A 5 -7.90 9.26 21.29
C PRO A 5 -8.31 7.78 21.34
N PHE A 6 -7.47 6.89 20.84
CA PHE A 6 -7.72 5.45 20.88
C PHE A 6 -6.42 4.65 21.02
N LYS A 7 -6.55 3.35 21.27
CA LYS A 7 -5.47 2.36 21.25
C LYS A 7 -5.90 1.20 20.36
N GLY A 8 -4.92 0.54 19.75
CA GLY A 8 -5.14 -0.50 18.75
C GLY A 8 -4.89 0.00 17.33
N PRO A 9 -4.94 -0.88 16.34
CA PRO A 9 -4.55 -0.56 14.97
C PRO A 9 -5.61 0.23 14.20
N PHE A 10 -6.88 0.09 14.56
CA PHE A 10 -7.99 0.76 13.90
C PHE A 10 -8.80 1.63 14.88
N PRO A 11 -9.30 2.81 14.47
CA PRO A 11 -10.20 3.60 15.29
C PRO A 11 -11.46 2.82 15.67
N PRO A 12 -11.88 2.86 16.95
CA PRO A 12 -13.06 2.14 17.40
C PRO A 12 -14.35 2.80 16.90
N MET A 13 -15.30 1.96 16.49
CA MET A 13 -16.66 2.39 16.11
C MET A 13 -17.64 2.06 17.23
N TRP A 14 -18.29 3.08 17.80
CA TRP A 14 -19.25 2.91 18.91
C TRP A 14 -20.69 2.68 18.44
N ASN A 15 -21.06 3.24 17.28
CA ASN A 15 -22.39 2.98 16.72
C ASN A 15 -22.46 1.51 16.26
N PRO A 16 -23.42 0.70 16.74
CA PRO A 16 -23.46 -0.73 16.43
C PRO A 16 -23.52 -1.04 14.93
N LEU A 17 -24.27 -0.26 14.14
CA LEU A 17 -24.35 -0.47 12.69
C LEU A 17 -23.03 -0.13 12.00
N ALA A 18 -22.38 0.96 12.40
CA ALA A 18 -21.05 1.31 11.89
C ALA A 18 -20.00 0.28 12.32
N TYR A 19 -20.10 -0.27 13.53
CA TYR A 19 -19.21 -1.32 14.01
C TYR A 19 -19.34 -2.61 13.18
N LEU A 20 -20.57 -3.07 12.91
CA LEU A 20 -20.80 -4.23 12.04
C LEU A 20 -20.28 -4.01 10.62
N ASP A 21 -20.52 -2.82 10.07
CA ASP A 21 -20.08 -2.44 8.72
C ASP A 21 -18.56 -2.37 8.63
N TYR A 22 -17.91 -1.73 9.60
CA TYR A 22 -16.46 -1.59 9.69
C TYR A 22 -15.76 -2.93 9.94
N ASN A 23 -16.29 -3.77 10.83
CA ASN A 23 -15.79 -5.13 11.02
C ASN A 23 -15.93 -5.96 9.74
N ASN A 24 -17.07 -5.85 9.06
CA ASN A 24 -17.31 -6.58 7.83
C ASN A 24 -16.38 -6.12 6.70
N LEU A 25 -16.08 -4.83 6.60
CA LEU A 25 -15.15 -4.28 5.62
C LEU A 25 -13.79 -5.00 5.68
N TRP A 26 -13.12 -4.99 6.83
CA TRP A 26 -11.79 -5.60 6.97
C TRP A 26 -11.80 -7.09 6.75
N ARG A 27 -12.78 -7.77 7.36
CA ARG A 27 -12.95 -9.21 7.17
C ARG A 27 -13.18 -9.56 5.70
N THR A 28 -14.02 -8.82 4.99
CA THR A 28 -14.32 -9.09 3.58
C THR A 28 -13.08 -8.91 2.72
N MET A 29 -12.28 -7.86 2.96
CA MET A 29 -11.03 -7.64 2.24
C MET A 29 -10.04 -8.79 2.45
N ASP A 30 -9.84 -9.23 3.70
CA ASP A 30 -8.93 -10.35 3.99
C ASP A 30 -9.45 -11.69 3.46
N GLU A 31 -10.76 -11.97 3.56
CA GLU A 31 -11.34 -13.20 2.98
C GLU A 31 -11.21 -13.23 1.45
N MET A 32 -11.49 -12.12 0.76
CA MET A 32 -11.28 -12.04 -0.69
C MET A 32 -9.80 -12.14 -1.05
N GLY A 33 -8.91 -11.55 -0.25
CA GLY A 33 -7.47 -11.67 -0.39
C GLY A 33 -6.98 -13.13 -0.38
N LYS A 34 -7.58 -14.00 0.45
CA LYS A 34 -7.22 -15.43 0.51
C LYS A 34 -7.44 -16.16 -0.81
N GLU A 35 -8.39 -15.71 -1.64
CA GLU A 35 -8.64 -16.29 -2.96
C GLU A 35 -7.60 -15.89 -4.02
N ILE A 36 -6.72 -14.92 -3.71
CA ILE A 36 -5.80 -14.32 -4.67
C ILE A 36 -4.39 -14.94 -4.51
N PRO A 37 -3.87 -15.66 -5.53
CA PRO A 37 -2.49 -16.15 -5.51
C PRO A 37 -1.49 -14.99 -5.49
N SER A 38 -0.50 -15.02 -4.58
CA SER A 38 0.47 -13.91 -4.44
C SER A 38 1.30 -13.73 -5.71
N GLU A 39 1.73 -14.82 -6.34
CA GLU A 39 2.55 -14.77 -7.55
C GLU A 39 1.72 -14.53 -8.82
N ALA A 40 0.41 -14.78 -8.79
CA ALA A 40 -0.44 -14.74 -9.97
C ALA A 40 -1.86 -14.23 -9.66
N PRO A 41 -2.02 -12.95 -9.24
CA PRO A 41 -3.33 -12.39 -8.91
C PRO A 41 -4.36 -12.48 -10.05
N TRP A 42 -3.91 -12.43 -11.31
CA TRP A 42 -4.75 -12.65 -12.49
C TRP A 42 -5.34 -14.07 -12.61
N LYS A 43 -4.93 -15.02 -11.76
CA LYS A 43 -5.50 -16.37 -11.67
C LYS A 43 -6.53 -16.53 -10.55
N ALA A 44 -6.85 -15.48 -9.79
CA ALA A 44 -7.91 -15.55 -8.79
C ALA A 44 -9.24 -15.99 -9.44
N PRO A 45 -10.10 -16.78 -8.76
CA PRO A 45 -11.35 -17.28 -9.33
C PRO A 45 -12.25 -16.18 -9.91
N HIS A 46 -12.21 -15.00 -9.29
CA HIS A 46 -13.00 -13.83 -9.63
C HIS A 46 -12.17 -12.69 -10.23
N ALA A 47 -10.96 -12.97 -10.75
CA ALA A 47 -10.01 -11.95 -11.19
C ALA A 47 -10.61 -10.95 -12.20
N GLU A 48 -11.32 -11.44 -13.22
CA GLU A 48 -11.95 -10.59 -14.23
C GLU A 48 -13.05 -9.67 -13.68
N GLU A 49 -13.82 -10.12 -12.68
CA GLU A 49 -14.84 -9.29 -12.03
C GLU A 49 -14.16 -8.21 -11.19
N TRP A 50 -13.23 -8.61 -10.33
CA TRP A 50 -12.59 -7.72 -9.37
C TRP A 50 -11.65 -6.72 -10.04
N ASP A 51 -11.04 -7.07 -11.17
CA ASP A 51 -10.14 -6.16 -11.88
C ASP A 51 -10.89 -5.09 -12.66
N LYS A 52 -12.12 -5.36 -13.09
CA LYS A 52 -12.96 -4.38 -13.81
C LYS A 52 -13.59 -3.34 -12.89
N MET A 53 -13.68 -3.61 -11.59
CA MET A 53 -14.19 -2.64 -10.62
C MET A 53 -13.05 -1.81 -10.03
N THR A 54 -13.36 -0.56 -9.73
CA THR A 54 -12.48 0.26 -8.91
C THR A 54 -12.60 -0.13 -7.43
N MET A 55 -11.63 0.25 -6.60
CA MET A 55 -11.81 0.17 -5.15
C MET A 55 -12.95 1.07 -4.66
N GLN A 56 -13.27 2.16 -5.35
CA GLN A 56 -14.42 3.01 -5.03
C GLN A 56 -15.74 2.25 -5.20
N ASP A 57 -15.88 1.48 -6.28
CA ASP A 57 -17.05 0.63 -6.55
C ASP A 57 -17.17 -0.47 -5.50
N PHE A 58 -16.04 -1.10 -5.16
CA PHE A 58 -15.98 -2.10 -4.10
C PHE A 58 -16.45 -1.54 -2.76
N ILE A 59 -15.88 -0.42 -2.30
CA ILE A 59 -16.26 0.26 -1.06
C ILE A 59 -17.75 0.62 -1.08
N ASN A 60 -18.26 1.13 -2.20
CA ASN A 60 -19.68 1.47 -2.32
C ASN A 60 -20.60 0.25 -2.28
N LYS A 61 -20.14 -0.90 -2.75
CA LYS A 61 -20.88 -2.17 -2.75
C LYS A 61 -20.96 -2.78 -1.35
N ILE A 62 -19.88 -2.72 -0.56
CA ILE A 62 -19.81 -3.46 0.71
C ILE A 62 -20.09 -2.61 1.95
N CYS A 63 -19.80 -1.31 1.92
CA CYS A 63 -19.99 -0.42 3.07
C CYS A 63 -21.36 0.27 3.01
N TRP A 64 -22.11 0.19 4.11
CA TRP A 64 -23.44 0.78 4.26
C TRP A 64 -23.43 2.13 4.98
N THR A 65 -22.35 2.44 5.69
CA THR A 65 -22.21 3.63 6.51
C THR A 65 -21.17 4.58 5.93
N SER A 66 -21.40 5.89 6.08
CA SER A 66 -20.43 6.90 5.66
C SER A 66 -19.12 6.81 6.45
N ALA A 67 -19.18 6.38 7.72
CA ALA A 67 -17.99 6.17 8.56
C ALA A 67 -17.07 5.09 7.98
N ALA A 68 -17.60 3.92 7.62
CA ALA A 68 -16.80 2.87 6.99
C ALA A 68 -16.29 3.28 5.61
N LYS A 69 -17.09 4.00 4.80
CA LYS A 69 -16.65 4.49 3.48
C LYS A 69 -15.51 5.51 3.60
N SER A 70 -15.65 6.49 4.49
CA SER A 70 -14.62 7.51 4.76
C SER A 70 -13.30 6.88 5.14
N PHE A 71 -13.33 5.97 6.11
CA PHE A 71 -12.12 5.32 6.56
C PHE A 71 -11.54 4.38 5.50
N ALA A 72 -12.36 3.65 4.74
CA ALA A 72 -11.89 2.82 3.63
C ALA A 72 -11.18 3.65 2.55
N THR A 73 -11.70 4.84 2.23
CA THR A 73 -11.03 5.79 1.33
C THR A 73 -9.67 6.20 1.87
N LEU A 74 -9.60 6.57 3.16
CA LEU A 74 -8.32 6.91 3.79
C LEU A 74 -7.33 5.74 3.78
N PHE A 75 -7.80 4.53 4.07
CA PHE A 75 -6.99 3.31 4.04
C PHE A 75 -6.35 3.10 2.66
N VAL A 76 -7.15 3.20 1.58
CA VAL A 76 -6.62 3.16 0.21
C VAL A 76 -5.61 4.28 -0.04
N ASN A 77 -5.92 5.53 0.32
CA ASN A 77 -5.01 6.65 0.10
C ASN A 77 -3.68 6.47 0.85
N VAL A 78 -3.71 5.92 2.08
CA VAL A 78 -2.53 5.69 2.90
C VAL A 78 -1.66 4.59 2.32
N ASP A 79 -2.24 3.46 1.92
CA ASP A 79 -1.45 2.30 1.52
C ASP A 79 -0.88 2.41 0.09
N VAL A 80 -1.61 3.07 -0.82
CA VAL A 80 -1.22 3.10 -2.25
C VAL A 80 -1.11 4.51 -2.85
N THR A 81 -1.27 5.55 -2.03
CA THR A 81 -1.06 6.97 -2.39
C THR A 81 -1.83 7.44 -3.63
N SER A 82 -2.96 6.79 -3.90
CA SER A 82 -3.89 7.04 -5.00
C SER A 82 -5.33 7.02 -4.51
N GLU A 83 -6.26 7.48 -5.34
CA GLU A 83 -7.68 7.51 -5.00
C GLU A 83 -8.36 6.16 -5.24
N PRO A 84 -9.39 5.79 -4.45
CA PRO A 84 -10.12 4.53 -4.66
C PRO A 84 -10.70 4.35 -6.08
N HIS A 85 -11.03 5.45 -6.78
CA HIS A 85 -11.53 5.41 -8.14
C HIS A 85 -10.44 5.25 -9.21
N GLU A 86 -9.16 5.41 -8.84
CA GLU A 86 -8.01 5.25 -9.75
C GLU A 86 -7.51 3.79 -9.80
N VAL A 87 -7.79 3.00 -8.75
CA VAL A 87 -7.17 1.68 -8.56
C VAL A 87 -8.15 0.52 -8.77
N SER A 88 -7.67 -0.55 -9.41
CA SER A 88 -8.35 -1.84 -9.52
C SER A 88 -8.59 -2.47 -8.14
N ALA A 89 -9.78 -3.03 -7.90
CA ALA A 89 -10.05 -3.74 -6.66
C ALA A 89 -9.26 -5.06 -6.56
N LEU A 90 -9.11 -5.80 -7.67
CA LEU A 90 -8.27 -7.00 -7.69
C LEU A 90 -6.84 -6.69 -7.24
N TRP A 91 -6.25 -5.65 -7.82
CA TRP A 91 -4.88 -5.27 -7.48
C TRP A 91 -4.77 -4.80 -6.04
N PHE A 92 -5.72 -4.01 -5.54
CA PHE A 92 -5.64 -3.52 -4.16
C PHE A 92 -5.83 -4.65 -3.13
N LEU A 93 -6.77 -5.58 -3.37
CA LEU A 93 -6.96 -6.76 -2.52
C LEU A 93 -5.71 -7.66 -2.54
N TRP A 94 -5.09 -7.85 -3.71
CA TRP A 94 -3.79 -8.49 -3.83
C TRP A 94 -2.73 -7.76 -3.02
N TYR A 95 -2.63 -6.43 -3.16
CA TYR A 95 -1.62 -5.59 -2.53
C TYR A 95 -1.68 -5.66 -0.99
N VAL A 96 -2.89 -5.64 -0.43
CA VAL A 96 -3.11 -5.82 1.01
C VAL A 96 -2.75 -7.25 1.44
N LYS A 97 -3.18 -8.26 0.69
CA LYS A 97 -2.92 -9.67 1.04
C LYS A 97 -1.43 -10.01 1.03
N GLN A 98 -0.69 -9.54 0.03
CA GLN A 98 0.76 -9.80 -0.09
C GLN A 98 1.61 -9.03 0.94
N CYS A 99 1.01 -8.04 1.64
CA CYS A 99 1.55 -7.41 2.85
C CYS A 99 1.10 -8.10 4.15
N GLY A 100 0.44 -9.27 4.07
CA GLY A 100 -0.02 -10.02 5.24
C GLY A 100 -1.41 -9.65 5.77
N GLY A 101 -2.21 -8.91 4.99
CA GLY A 101 -3.60 -8.57 5.31
C GLY A 101 -3.78 -7.19 5.95
N THR A 102 -5.04 -6.81 6.17
CA THR A 102 -5.44 -5.44 6.58
C THR A 102 -4.77 -4.98 7.88
N ALA A 103 -4.73 -5.85 8.89
CA ALA A 103 -4.11 -5.52 10.17
C ALA A 103 -2.59 -5.36 10.05
N ARG A 104 -1.92 -6.22 9.27
CA ARG A 104 -0.46 -6.21 9.14
C ARG A 104 0.03 -4.95 8.42
N ILE A 105 -0.62 -4.60 7.30
CA ILE A 105 -0.21 -3.47 6.47
C ILE A 105 -0.40 -2.12 7.18
N PHE A 106 -1.40 -1.99 8.05
CA PHE A 106 -1.79 -0.72 8.66
C PHE A 106 -1.24 -0.50 10.10
N SER A 107 -0.79 -1.56 10.77
CA SER A 107 -0.35 -1.47 12.18
C SER A 107 1.07 -0.94 12.34
N THR A 108 1.28 -0.04 13.32
CA THR A 108 2.62 0.25 13.84
C THR A 108 3.17 -0.96 14.58
N THR A 109 2.72 -1.24 15.81
CA THR A 109 3.16 -2.43 16.54
C THR A 109 2.67 -3.69 15.83
N ASN A 110 3.58 -4.65 15.62
CA ASN A 110 3.35 -5.90 14.90
C ASN A 110 2.90 -5.68 13.44
N GLY A 111 3.31 -4.60 12.78
CA GLY A 111 2.97 -4.35 11.38
C GLY A 111 4.01 -3.54 10.61
N GLY A 112 3.61 -3.05 9.43
CA GLY A 112 4.52 -2.46 8.45
C GLY A 112 5.21 -1.17 8.90
N GLN A 113 4.68 -0.46 9.90
CA GLN A 113 5.23 0.80 10.39
C GLN A 113 6.02 0.64 11.70
N GLU A 114 6.30 -0.59 12.17
CA GLU A 114 6.85 -0.84 13.51
C GLU A 114 8.20 -0.16 13.76
N ARG A 115 9.06 -0.14 12.73
CA ARG A 115 10.48 0.17 12.90
C ARG A 115 11.02 1.14 11.86
N LYS A 116 12.10 1.80 12.26
CA LYS A 116 12.95 2.63 11.42
C LYS A 116 14.40 2.24 11.64
N PHE A 117 15.22 2.41 10.62
CA PHE A 117 16.67 2.21 10.74
C PHE A 117 17.32 3.40 11.43
N VAL A 118 18.14 3.13 12.45
CA VAL A 118 19.01 4.15 13.05
C VAL A 118 19.98 4.67 11.98
N GLY A 119 20.00 5.99 11.78
CA GLY A 119 20.77 6.66 10.71
C GLY A 119 20.07 6.74 9.35
N GLY A 120 18.88 6.15 9.19
CA GLY A 120 18.08 6.23 7.96
C GLY A 120 18.29 5.06 7.00
N THR A 121 17.31 4.85 6.11
CA THR A 121 17.26 3.70 5.19
C THR A 121 18.23 3.80 4.02
N SER A 122 18.68 5.01 3.65
CA SER A 122 19.63 5.21 2.54
C SER A 122 20.95 4.46 2.76
N GLN A 123 21.33 4.25 4.02
CA GLN A 123 22.50 3.47 4.42
C GLN A 123 22.53 2.06 3.82
N ILE A 124 21.38 1.44 3.51
CA ILE A 124 21.35 0.12 2.86
C ILE A 124 22.02 0.23 1.48
N SER A 125 21.54 1.15 0.66
CA SER A 125 22.06 1.38 -0.69
C SER A 125 23.47 1.96 -0.67
N GLU A 126 23.77 2.88 0.25
CA GLU A 126 25.10 3.48 0.41
C GLU A 126 26.15 2.41 0.76
N LYS A 127 25.88 1.54 1.73
CA LYS A 127 26.80 0.46 2.12
C LYS A 127 26.95 -0.61 1.05
N ILE A 128 25.90 -0.91 0.27
CA ILE A 128 26.03 -1.80 -0.89
C ILE A 128 26.92 -1.13 -1.95
N MET A 129 26.73 0.16 -2.21
CA MET A 129 27.56 0.93 -3.14
C MET A 129 29.04 0.94 -2.71
N GLU A 130 29.32 1.16 -1.42
CA GLU A 130 30.68 1.07 -0.87
C GLU A 130 31.31 -0.31 -1.12
N ARG A 131 30.58 -1.40 -0.85
CA ARG A 131 31.05 -2.77 -1.10
C ARG A 131 31.30 -3.06 -2.58
N LEU A 132 30.49 -2.48 -3.47
CA LEU A 132 30.65 -2.62 -4.92
C LEU A 132 31.79 -1.75 -5.46
N GLY A 133 32.19 -0.70 -4.73
CA GLY A 133 33.25 0.23 -5.11
C GLY A 133 32.96 0.92 -6.45
N GLY A 134 33.96 1.04 -7.31
CA GLY A 134 33.86 1.70 -8.61
C GLY A 134 32.92 1.05 -9.64
N ARG A 135 32.19 -0.01 -9.28
CA ARG A 135 31.20 -0.67 -10.12
C ARG A 135 29.88 0.10 -10.19
N VAL A 136 29.54 0.89 -9.18
CA VAL A 136 28.37 1.76 -9.20
C VAL A 136 28.72 3.05 -9.95
N LYS A 137 27.93 3.36 -10.99
CA LYS A 137 28.12 4.57 -11.80
C LYS A 137 26.96 5.53 -11.56
N LEU A 138 27.21 6.56 -10.75
CA LEU A 138 26.24 7.61 -10.50
C LEU A 138 26.12 8.55 -11.70
N ARG A 139 24.97 9.23 -11.84
CA ARG A 139 24.69 10.16 -12.95
C ARG A 139 24.79 9.50 -14.33
N LYS A 140 24.41 8.23 -14.41
CA LYS A 140 24.31 7.45 -15.66
C LYS A 140 22.86 7.06 -15.98
N PRO A 141 21.97 8.00 -16.35
CA PRO A 141 20.65 7.64 -16.82
C PRO A 141 20.77 6.78 -18.07
N VAL A 142 20.20 5.58 -18.06
CA VAL A 142 20.17 4.70 -19.24
C VAL A 142 19.14 5.23 -20.23
N ILE A 143 19.52 5.36 -21.50
CA ILE A 143 18.65 5.85 -22.58
C ILE A 143 18.38 4.79 -23.64
N ARG A 144 19.24 3.78 -23.79
CA ARG A 144 19.05 2.71 -24.78
C ARG A 144 19.57 1.37 -24.27
N ILE A 145 18.84 0.30 -24.58
CA ILE A 145 19.28 -1.09 -24.40
C ILE A 145 19.14 -1.80 -25.75
N ASP A 146 20.27 -2.26 -26.29
CA ASP A 146 20.34 -3.05 -27.51
C ASP A 146 20.79 -4.48 -27.19
N GLN A 147 20.00 -5.48 -27.56
CA GLN A 147 20.31 -6.90 -27.38
C GLN A 147 20.24 -7.69 -28.70
N SER A 148 20.38 -7.01 -29.84
CA SER A 148 20.39 -7.62 -31.17
C SER A 148 21.68 -8.42 -31.47
N GLY A 149 22.76 -8.14 -30.74
CA GLY A 149 24.05 -8.83 -30.86
C GLY A 149 24.24 -10.02 -29.92
N GLU A 150 25.49 -10.47 -29.79
CA GLU A 150 25.89 -11.56 -28.88
C GLU A 150 25.82 -11.18 -27.40
N SER A 151 25.87 -9.89 -27.10
CA SER A 151 25.77 -9.28 -25.79
C SER A 151 24.71 -8.16 -25.80
N ALA A 152 24.29 -7.73 -24.62
CA ALA A 152 23.48 -6.54 -24.44
C ALA A 152 24.38 -5.31 -24.30
N VAL A 153 24.10 -4.27 -25.07
CA VAL A 153 24.76 -2.96 -25.03
C VAL A 153 23.80 -1.96 -24.41
N VAL A 154 24.25 -1.28 -23.35
CA VAL A 154 23.50 -0.26 -22.62
C VAL A 154 24.16 1.09 -22.85
N GLU A 155 23.41 2.06 -23.37
CA GLU A 155 23.86 3.43 -23.58
C GLU A 155 23.28 4.36 -22.51
N THR A 156 24.12 5.24 -21.99
CA THR A 156 23.75 6.26 -21.02
C THR A 156 23.55 7.64 -21.68
N LEU A 157 22.89 8.56 -20.98
CA LEU A 157 22.58 9.90 -21.49
C LEU A 157 23.82 10.70 -21.89
N ASP A 158 24.97 10.43 -21.26
CA ASP A 158 26.26 11.02 -21.61
C ASP A 158 27.08 10.19 -22.61
N HIS A 159 26.40 9.31 -23.36
CA HIS A 159 26.92 8.53 -24.47
C HIS A 159 28.01 7.52 -24.11
N GLU A 160 28.08 7.08 -22.86
CA GLU A 160 28.89 5.92 -22.51
C GLU A 160 28.17 4.62 -22.85
N LEU A 161 28.95 3.64 -23.31
CA LEU A 161 28.48 2.31 -23.65
C LEU A 161 28.98 1.29 -22.63
N TYR A 162 28.07 0.46 -22.16
CA TYR A 162 28.34 -0.65 -21.26
C TYR A 162 27.90 -1.95 -21.92
N GLU A 163 28.79 -2.93 -21.98
CA GLU A 163 28.49 -4.24 -22.56
C GLU A 163 28.38 -5.30 -21.47
N GLY A 164 27.34 -6.13 -21.55
CA GLY A 164 27.10 -7.21 -20.60
C GLY A 164 26.34 -8.38 -21.22
N LYS A 165 26.47 -9.57 -20.64
CA LYS A 165 25.74 -10.77 -21.11
C LYS A 165 24.23 -10.66 -20.85
N TYR A 166 23.85 -9.98 -19.78
CA TYR A 166 22.47 -9.81 -19.31
C TYR A 166 22.29 -8.41 -18.72
N VAL A 167 21.04 -7.97 -18.64
CA VAL A 167 20.63 -6.71 -18.00
C VAL A 167 19.57 -7.02 -16.96
N ILE A 168 19.67 -6.41 -15.78
CA ILE A 168 18.56 -6.32 -14.83
C ILE A 168 17.99 -4.90 -14.91
N SER A 169 16.72 -4.77 -15.29
CA SER A 169 15.98 -3.53 -15.11
C SER A 169 15.40 -3.50 -13.70
N ALA A 170 15.93 -2.63 -12.85
CA ALA A 170 15.54 -2.47 -11.45
C ALA A 170 14.89 -1.08 -11.18
N ILE A 171 14.27 -0.49 -12.20
CA ILE A 171 13.56 0.79 -12.12
C ILE A 171 12.05 0.56 -12.15
N PRO A 172 11.23 1.48 -11.60
CA PRO A 172 9.78 1.41 -11.72
C PRO A 172 9.34 1.23 -13.20
N PRO A 173 8.32 0.41 -13.48
CA PRO A 173 7.96 0.06 -14.85
C PRO A 173 7.71 1.25 -15.78
N ALA A 174 7.05 2.31 -15.29
CA ALA A 174 6.80 3.54 -16.06
C ALA A 174 8.09 4.25 -16.51
N LEU A 175 9.19 4.12 -15.76
CA LEU A 175 10.48 4.67 -16.16
C LEU A 175 11.14 3.88 -17.29
N GLY A 176 10.67 2.65 -17.56
CA GLY A 176 11.04 1.92 -18.77
C GLY A 176 10.72 2.67 -20.05
N LEU A 177 9.74 3.59 -20.04
CA LEU A 177 9.42 4.47 -21.18
C LEU A 177 10.55 5.43 -21.56
N LYS A 178 11.49 5.68 -20.65
CA LYS A 178 12.66 6.55 -20.90
C LYS A 178 13.79 5.81 -21.62
N ILE A 179 13.65 4.51 -21.84
CA ILE A 179 14.67 3.66 -22.47
C ILE A 179 14.18 3.24 -23.86
N HIS A 180 15.00 3.48 -24.87
CA HIS A 180 14.81 2.96 -26.21
C HIS A 180 15.32 1.51 -26.29
N PHE A 181 14.45 0.57 -26.65
CA PHE A 181 14.81 -0.86 -26.74
C PHE A 181 15.03 -1.29 -28.19
N ASN A 182 16.12 -2.03 -28.44
CA ASN A 182 16.37 -2.71 -29.72
C ASN A 182 16.67 -4.21 -29.48
N PRO A 183 15.92 -5.15 -30.07
CA PRO A 183 14.64 -4.94 -30.77
C PRO A 183 13.57 -4.32 -29.86
N PRO A 184 12.46 -3.77 -30.42
CA PRO A 184 11.36 -3.25 -29.62
C PRO A 184 10.85 -4.26 -28.60
N LEU A 185 10.39 -3.77 -27.44
CA LEU A 185 9.74 -4.64 -26.45
C LEU A 185 8.52 -5.34 -27.05
N PRO A 186 8.21 -6.59 -26.62
CA PRO A 186 6.97 -7.25 -27.01
C PRO A 186 5.75 -6.34 -26.75
N PRO A 187 4.73 -6.35 -27.63
CA PRO A 187 3.60 -5.42 -27.55
C PRO A 187 2.93 -5.38 -26.18
N MET A 188 2.75 -6.54 -25.54
CA MET A 188 2.16 -6.63 -24.20
C MET A 188 2.99 -5.86 -23.16
N ARG A 189 4.32 -5.97 -23.20
CA ARG A 189 5.20 -5.26 -22.26
C ARG A 189 5.21 -3.78 -22.53
N ASN A 190 5.26 -3.39 -23.81
CA ASN A 190 5.18 -1.99 -24.21
C ASN A 190 3.87 -1.35 -23.70
N GLN A 191 2.74 -2.06 -23.81
CA GLN A 191 1.46 -1.57 -23.30
C GLN A 191 1.39 -1.53 -21.76
N LEU A 192 1.98 -2.52 -21.06
CA LEU A 192 2.03 -2.56 -19.59
C LEU A 192 2.74 -1.33 -19.03
N ILE A 193 3.97 -1.04 -19.48
CA ILE A 193 4.79 0.05 -18.91
C ILE A 193 4.17 1.45 -19.13
N ASN A 194 3.22 1.58 -20.05
CA ASN A 194 2.44 2.81 -20.26
C ASN A 194 1.22 2.94 -19.33
N ARG A 195 0.81 1.87 -18.64
CA ARG A 195 -0.49 1.77 -17.95
C ARG A 195 -0.43 1.61 -16.44
N ILE A 196 0.77 1.53 -15.87
CA ILE A 196 0.98 1.42 -14.41
C ILE A 196 1.66 2.68 -13.88
N PRO A 197 0.87 3.74 -13.59
CA PRO A 197 1.38 4.99 -13.03
C PRO A 197 1.85 4.81 -11.58
N MET A 198 2.66 5.77 -11.10
CA MET A 198 3.06 5.86 -9.70
C MET A 198 2.01 6.62 -8.88
N GLY A 199 1.89 6.28 -7.60
CA GLY A 199 1.08 7.04 -6.65
C GLY A 199 1.68 8.42 -6.31
N SER A 200 0.90 9.28 -5.66
CA SER A 200 1.24 10.68 -5.38
C SER A 200 1.41 10.97 -3.89
N VAL A 201 2.60 11.43 -3.47
CA VAL A 201 2.83 11.78 -2.06
C VAL A 201 3.86 12.90 -1.87
N ILE A 202 3.55 13.83 -0.97
CA ILE A 202 4.55 14.70 -0.32
C ILE A 202 4.75 14.19 1.11
N LYS A 203 5.99 13.87 1.45
CA LYS A 203 6.39 13.48 2.80
C LYS A 203 6.88 14.72 3.52
N CYS A 204 6.26 15.07 4.63
CA CYS A 204 6.51 16.29 5.39
C CYS A 204 6.99 15.93 6.80
N ILE A 205 7.99 16.64 7.32
CA ILE A 205 8.52 16.45 8.68
C ILE A 205 8.59 17.83 9.35
N VAL A 206 7.80 18.00 10.41
CA VAL A 206 7.78 19.23 11.21
C VAL A 206 8.51 18.97 12.52
N TYR A 207 9.55 19.74 12.80
CA TYR A 207 10.37 19.60 14.00
C TYR A 207 9.93 20.60 15.06
N TYR A 208 10.01 20.18 16.32
CA TYR A 208 9.65 20.96 17.50
C TYR A 208 10.77 20.91 18.53
N LYS A 209 10.73 21.86 19.48
CA LYS A 209 11.68 21.88 20.60
C LYS A 209 11.50 20.69 21.54
N GLU A 210 10.26 20.24 21.72
CA GLU A 210 9.88 19.17 22.65
C GLU A 210 8.78 18.30 22.05
N THR A 211 8.68 17.06 22.52
CA THR A 211 7.57 16.15 22.17
C THR A 211 6.30 16.54 22.96
N PHE A 212 5.76 17.72 22.72
CA PHE A 212 4.62 18.26 23.48
C PHE A 212 3.38 17.36 23.40
N TRP A 213 3.18 16.65 22.28
CA TRP A 213 2.11 15.67 22.12
C TRP A 213 2.18 14.54 23.15
N ARG A 214 3.38 14.07 23.52
CA ARG A 214 3.56 13.01 24.53
C ARG A 214 3.13 13.46 25.92
N LYS A 215 3.35 14.74 26.27
CA LYS A 215 2.88 15.31 27.56
C LYS A 215 1.35 15.33 27.67
N LYS A 216 0.65 15.30 26.52
CA LYS A 216 -0.82 15.21 26.43
C LYS A 216 -1.33 13.78 26.30
N GLY A 217 -0.45 12.79 26.43
CA GLY A 217 -0.79 11.37 26.30
C GLY A 217 -0.92 10.85 24.87
N TYR A 218 -0.46 11.62 23.86
CA TYR A 218 -0.49 11.20 22.46
C TYR A 218 0.86 10.64 22.00
N CYS A 219 0.83 9.59 21.19
CA CYS A 219 2.02 8.98 20.60
C CYS A 219 2.52 9.67 19.32
N GLY A 220 1.83 10.72 18.84
CA GLY A 220 2.15 11.40 17.57
C GLY A 220 1.53 10.77 16.32
N THR A 221 0.87 9.62 16.47
CA THR A 221 0.03 9.05 15.40
C THR A 221 -1.31 9.79 15.32
N MET A 222 -1.63 10.34 14.15
CA MET A 222 -2.91 11.00 13.88
C MET A 222 -3.48 10.44 12.60
N ILE A 223 -4.70 9.91 12.66
CA ILE A 223 -5.52 9.53 11.51
C ILE A 223 -6.50 10.68 11.28
N ILE A 224 -6.37 11.38 10.16
CA ILE A 224 -7.08 12.64 9.90
C ILE A 224 -8.06 12.45 8.74
N GLU A 225 -9.28 12.07 9.08
CA GLU A 225 -10.41 11.92 8.16
C GLU A 225 -11.11 13.27 7.90
N ASP A 226 -10.46 14.13 7.12
CA ASP A 226 -11.00 15.44 6.74
C ASP A 226 -10.52 15.80 5.33
N GLU A 227 -11.45 16.00 4.38
CA GLU A 227 -11.14 16.30 2.97
C GLU A 227 -10.37 17.62 2.79
N ASP A 228 -10.57 18.57 3.70
CA ASP A 228 -9.90 19.87 3.68
C ASP A 228 -8.52 19.82 4.38
N ALA A 229 -8.27 18.78 5.20
CA ALA A 229 -6.98 18.61 5.83
C ALA A 229 -5.90 18.18 4.83
N ALA A 230 -4.73 18.81 4.92
CA ALA A 230 -3.58 18.50 4.06
C ALA A 230 -3.03 17.07 4.29
N ILE A 231 -3.05 16.60 5.53
CA ILE A 231 -2.46 15.32 5.95
C ILE A 231 -3.55 14.29 6.22
N GLY A 232 -3.34 13.04 5.81
CA GLY A 232 -4.21 11.90 6.13
C GLY A 232 -3.71 11.04 7.30
N LEU A 233 -2.37 10.88 7.41
CA LEU A 233 -1.73 10.09 8.45
C LEU A 233 -0.44 10.76 8.93
N THR A 234 -0.20 10.73 10.25
CA THR A 234 1.10 11.08 10.85
C THR A 234 1.65 9.97 11.74
N LEU A 235 2.95 10.04 12.01
CA LEU A 235 3.66 9.27 13.04
C LEU A 235 4.62 10.21 13.79
N ASP A 236 5.14 9.74 14.92
CA ASP A 236 6.26 10.39 15.62
C ASP A 236 7.58 10.03 14.92
N ASP A 237 8.38 11.05 14.59
CA ASP A 237 9.67 10.94 13.91
C ASP A 237 10.87 11.34 14.80
N THR A 238 10.62 11.51 16.10
CA THR A 238 11.64 11.81 17.11
C THR A 238 12.73 10.74 17.10
N LYS A 239 13.99 11.14 17.29
CA LYS A 239 15.10 10.18 17.30
C LYS A 239 15.02 9.26 18.52
N PRO A 240 15.62 8.04 18.45
CA PRO A 240 15.51 7.07 19.54
C PRO A 240 16.04 7.56 20.89
N ASP A 241 17.01 8.49 20.89
CA ASP A 241 17.57 9.13 22.09
C ASP A 241 16.71 10.29 22.63
N GLY A 242 15.56 10.55 22.03
CA GLY A 242 14.65 11.66 22.38
C GLY A 242 15.03 13.00 21.74
N SER A 243 16.13 13.09 21.01
CA SER A 243 16.53 14.30 20.32
C SER A 243 15.71 14.54 19.04
N PHE A 244 15.72 15.78 18.57
CA PHE A 244 14.99 16.24 17.38
C PHE A 244 13.50 15.80 17.35
N PRO A 245 12.67 16.24 18.32
CA PRO A 245 11.23 15.97 18.31
C PRO A 245 10.60 16.35 16.98
N ALA A 246 9.89 15.40 16.36
CA ALA A 246 9.32 15.62 15.05
C ALA A 246 8.03 14.84 14.81
N ILE A 247 7.14 15.40 14.00
CA ILE A 247 5.98 14.72 13.46
C ILE A 247 6.19 14.56 11.96
N ILE A 248 6.14 13.32 11.49
CA ILE A 248 6.11 12.99 10.07
C ILE A 248 4.67 12.90 9.62
N GLY A 249 4.34 13.49 8.47
CA GLY A 249 3.01 13.46 7.87
C GLY A 249 3.07 13.24 6.37
N PHE A 250 1.99 12.67 5.83
CA PHE A 250 1.87 12.39 4.41
C PHE A 250 0.69 13.16 3.79
N ILE A 251 1.01 13.97 2.76
CA ILE A 251 0.01 14.55 1.87
C ILE A 251 -0.18 13.57 0.71
N LEU A 252 -1.35 12.92 0.63
CA LEU A 252 -1.59 11.73 -0.20
C LEU A 252 -2.46 12.02 -1.43
N ALA A 253 -2.29 11.24 -2.49
CA ALA A 253 -3.21 11.13 -3.63
C ALA A 253 -3.62 12.49 -4.22
N ARG A 254 -4.93 12.78 -4.34
CA ARG A 254 -5.44 14.06 -4.87
C ARG A 254 -4.99 15.24 -4.02
N LYS A 255 -4.87 15.08 -2.69
CA LYS A 255 -4.39 16.15 -1.80
C LYS A 255 -2.96 16.57 -2.15
N CYS A 256 -2.10 15.61 -2.49
CA CYS A 256 -0.75 15.89 -2.97
C CYS A 256 -0.81 16.83 -4.17
N ARG A 257 -1.57 16.46 -5.21
CA ARG A 257 -1.70 17.23 -6.45
C ARG A 257 -2.32 18.61 -6.26
N ARG A 258 -3.30 18.75 -5.35
CA ARG A 258 -3.91 20.07 -5.04
C ARG A 258 -2.95 21.02 -4.33
N LEU A 259 -2.01 20.48 -3.54
CA LEU A 259 -1.12 21.27 -2.69
C LEU A 259 0.28 21.48 -3.27
N THR A 260 0.58 20.93 -4.46
CA THR A 260 1.86 21.17 -5.14
C THR A 260 2.05 22.63 -5.56
N GLY A 261 0.97 23.33 -5.92
CA GLY A 261 1.01 24.75 -6.32
C GLY A 261 1.25 25.74 -5.16
N LEU A 262 1.23 25.27 -3.91
CA LEU A 262 1.56 26.09 -2.75
C LEU A 262 3.07 26.23 -2.57
N THR A 263 3.51 27.25 -1.83
CA THR A 263 4.92 27.33 -1.41
C THR A 263 5.21 26.33 -0.27
N LYS A 264 6.50 26.02 -0.05
CA LYS A 264 6.95 25.20 1.09
C LYS A 264 6.47 25.79 2.42
N GLU A 265 6.49 27.13 2.56
CA GLU A 265 6.05 27.82 3.77
C GLU A 265 4.52 27.78 3.95
N ASP A 266 3.73 27.93 2.88
CA ASP A 266 2.27 27.80 2.97
C ASP A 266 1.85 26.39 3.38
N ARG A 267 2.52 25.36 2.84
CA ARG A 267 2.29 23.96 3.25
C ARG A 267 2.63 23.77 4.73
N LYS A 268 3.80 24.26 5.18
CA LYS A 268 4.21 24.23 6.59
C LYS A 268 3.17 24.87 7.49
N THR A 269 2.70 26.08 7.17
CA THR A 269 1.69 26.80 7.95
C THR A 269 0.41 25.99 8.09
N ARG A 270 -0.12 25.46 6.98
CA ARG A 270 -1.32 24.61 7.00
C ARG A 270 -1.14 23.34 7.83
N LEU A 271 0.05 22.72 7.78
CA LEU A 271 0.37 21.55 8.61
C LEU A 271 0.40 21.92 10.10
N CYS A 272 1.02 23.03 10.46
CA CYS A 272 1.12 23.49 11.84
C CYS A 272 -0.27 23.84 12.41
N GLU A 273 -1.12 24.53 11.64
CA GLU A 273 -2.51 24.82 12.00
C GLU A 273 -3.33 23.55 12.18
N LEU A 274 -3.18 22.58 11.27
CA LEU A 274 -3.83 21.29 11.37
C LEU A 274 -3.40 20.54 12.64
N TYR A 275 -2.09 20.48 12.92
CA TYR A 275 -1.56 19.80 14.10
C TYR A 275 -1.99 20.52 15.39
N ALA A 276 -2.04 21.85 15.40
CA ALA A 276 -2.54 22.62 16.53
C ALA A 276 -4.01 22.28 16.84
N LYS A 277 -4.83 22.18 15.80
CA LYS A 277 -6.24 21.78 15.90
C LYS A 277 -6.40 20.34 16.39
N VAL A 278 -5.68 19.38 15.81
CA VAL A 278 -5.83 17.95 16.13
C VAL A 278 -5.29 17.62 17.52
N LEU A 279 -4.12 18.16 17.89
CA LEU A 279 -3.48 17.95 19.19
C LEU A 279 -4.01 18.90 20.28
N GLY A 280 -4.84 19.88 19.90
CA GLY A 280 -5.35 20.93 20.77
C GLY A 280 -4.24 21.72 21.46
N SER A 281 -3.12 22.00 20.77
CA SER A 281 -1.93 22.67 21.34
C SER A 281 -1.37 23.74 20.40
N GLU A 282 -1.28 24.98 20.89
CA GLU A 282 -0.63 26.08 20.15
C GLU A 282 0.88 25.87 19.98
N GLU A 283 1.50 24.99 20.76
CA GLU A 283 2.90 24.57 20.57
C GLU A 283 3.15 24.04 19.15
N ALA A 284 2.13 23.43 18.52
CA ALA A 284 2.22 22.95 17.15
C ALA A 284 2.39 24.07 16.11
N LEU A 285 2.04 25.32 16.46
CA LEU A 285 2.25 26.52 15.64
C LEU A 285 3.69 27.06 15.69
N ASN A 286 4.53 26.48 16.55
CA ASN A 286 5.89 26.96 16.80
C ASN A 286 6.94 25.91 16.39
N PRO A 287 7.00 25.52 15.09
CA PRO A 287 8.02 24.59 14.62
C PRO A 287 9.41 25.24 14.66
N VAL A 288 10.43 24.45 15.00
CA VAL A 288 11.84 24.90 14.96
C VAL A 288 12.50 24.61 13.61
N HIS A 289 11.94 23.67 12.83
CA HIS A 289 12.43 23.32 11.49
C HIS A 289 11.34 22.62 10.67
N TYR A 290 11.48 22.62 9.35
CA TYR A 290 10.55 21.95 8.43
C TYR A 290 11.26 21.38 7.21
N GLU A 291 11.01 20.09 6.93
CA GLU A 291 11.44 19.45 5.69
C GLU A 291 10.29 18.79 4.95
N GLU A 292 10.38 18.79 3.63
CA GLU A 292 9.44 18.07 2.79
C GLU A 292 10.11 17.51 1.53
N LYS A 293 9.54 16.44 0.99
CA LYS A 293 9.90 15.90 -0.32
C LYS A 293 8.64 15.56 -1.10
N ASN A 294 8.45 16.26 -2.22
CA ASN A 294 7.45 15.90 -3.21
C ASN A 294 8.02 14.81 -4.14
N TRP A 295 7.48 13.61 -4.07
CA TRP A 295 7.97 12.48 -4.89
C TRP A 295 7.42 12.51 -6.31
N CYS A 296 6.35 13.26 -6.57
CA CYS A 296 5.77 13.40 -7.90
C CYS A 296 6.68 14.21 -8.86
N GLU A 297 7.60 15.02 -8.31
CA GLU A 297 8.55 15.83 -9.08
C GLU A 297 9.80 15.04 -9.48
N GLU A 298 9.99 13.84 -8.94
CA GLU A 298 11.21 13.06 -9.15
C GLU A 298 11.19 12.33 -10.50
N GLN A 299 11.89 12.89 -11.48
CA GLN A 299 11.96 12.32 -12.83
C GLN A 299 12.50 10.87 -12.90
N TYR A 300 13.23 10.42 -11.88
CA TYR A 300 13.78 9.06 -11.76
C TYR A 300 13.03 8.18 -10.76
N SER A 301 11.80 8.58 -10.39
CA SER A 301 10.87 7.77 -9.60
C SER A 301 9.45 7.82 -10.17
N GLY A 302 8.98 9.00 -10.58
CA GLY A 302 7.64 9.24 -11.13
C GLY A 302 6.55 9.49 -10.07
N GLY A 303 6.83 9.14 -8.81
CA GLY A 303 5.93 9.20 -7.68
C GLY A 303 6.36 8.23 -6.59
N CYS A 304 5.56 8.11 -5.53
CA CYS A 304 5.75 7.15 -4.44
C CYS A 304 4.41 6.78 -3.81
N TYR A 305 4.29 5.64 -3.12
CA TYR A 305 5.38 4.70 -2.81
C TYR A 305 5.78 3.83 -4.00
N THR A 306 4.79 3.39 -4.77
CA THR A 306 4.96 2.40 -5.83
C THR A 306 3.98 2.63 -6.97
N ALA A 307 4.05 1.81 -8.01
CA ALA A 307 3.09 1.79 -9.09
C ALA A 307 1.75 1.16 -8.64
N TYR A 308 0.64 1.70 -9.11
CA TYR A 308 -0.68 1.09 -8.96
C TYR A 308 -1.23 0.58 -10.29
N PHE A 309 -2.16 -0.36 -10.23
CA PHE A 309 -2.85 -0.88 -11.41
C PHE A 309 -4.24 -0.26 -11.51
N PRO A 310 -4.53 0.50 -12.58
CA PRO A 310 -5.89 0.88 -12.92
C PRO A 310 -6.79 -0.34 -13.22
N PRO A 311 -8.12 -0.17 -13.21
CA PRO A 311 -9.05 -1.24 -13.56
C PRO A 311 -8.74 -1.91 -14.91
N GLY A 312 -8.73 -3.24 -14.93
CA GLY A 312 -8.54 -4.10 -16.10
C GLY A 312 -7.08 -4.34 -16.49
N ILE A 313 -6.12 -3.69 -15.84
CA ILE A 313 -4.69 -3.82 -16.21
C ILE A 313 -4.09 -5.13 -15.67
N MET A 314 -4.53 -5.59 -14.50
CA MET A 314 -3.92 -6.76 -13.85
C MET A 314 -4.20 -8.05 -14.63
N THR A 315 -5.44 -8.30 -15.06
CA THR A 315 -5.77 -9.52 -15.81
C THR A 315 -5.23 -9.50 -17.23
N GLN A 316 -5.17 -8.32 -17.87
CA GLN A 316 -4.67 -8.20 -19.23
C GLN A 316 -3.14 -8.29 -19.30
N TYR A 317 -2.43 -7.59 -18.40
CA TYR A 317 -0.99 -7.37 -18.50
C TYR A 317 -0.18 -7.81 -17.28
N GLY A 318 -0.80 -8.07 -16.12
CA GLY A 318 -0.08 -8.39 -14.88
C GLY A 318 0.86 -9.59 -14.99
N ARG A 319 0.50 -10.60 -15.79
CA ARG A 319 1.30 -11.83 -15.98
C ARG A 319 2.72 -11.62 -16.48
N ILE A 320 2.99 -10.48 -17.12
CA ILE A 320 4.27 -10.19 -17.73
C ILE A 320 5.12 -9.20 -16.92
N ILE A 321 4.65 -8.77 -15.74
CA ILE A 321 5.31 -7.73 -14.92
C ILE A 321 6.82 -8.02 -14.72
N ARG A 322 7.13 -9.30 -14.49
CA ARG A 322 8.49 -9.81 -14.26
C ARG A 322 8.98 -10.81 -15.31
N GLN A 323 8.25 -10.99 -16.40
CA GLN A 323 8.66 -11.91 -17.47
C GLN A 323 9.91 -11.37 -18.18
N PRO A 324 11.00 -12.16 -18.29
CA PRO A 324 12.19 -11.75 -19.03
C PRO A 324 11.89 -11.43 -20.50
N VAL A 325 12.63 -10.48 -21.06
CA VAL A 325 12.59 -10.14 -22.50
C VAL A 325 13.98 -10.35 -23.07
N GLY A 326 14.21 -11.52 -23.67
CA GLY A 326 15.53 -11.92 -24.12
C GLY A 326 16.50 -12.01 -22.94
N ARG A 327 17.51 -11.13 -22.92
CA ARG A 327 18.55 -11.06 -21.89
C ARG A 327 18.24 -10.03 -20.80
N ILE A 328 17.07 -9.40 -20.85
CA ILE A 328 16.62 -8.40 -19.87
C ILE A 328 15.71 -9.08 -18.85
N TYR A 329 16.15 -9.10 -17.59
CA TYR A 329 15.40 -9.56 -16.43
C TYR A 329 14.87 -8.35 -15.64
N PHE A 330 13.77 -8.52 -14.90
CA PHE A 330 13.07 -7.42 -14.26
C PHE A 330 13.02 -7.58 -12.75
N ALA A 331 13.69 -6.67 -12.06
CA ALA A 331 13.61 -6.46 -10.62
C ALA A 331 12.73 -5.23 -10.33
N GLY A 332 13.03 -4.51 -9.25
CA GLY A 332 12.19 -3.43 -8.75
C GLY A 332 11.04 -3.97 -7.91
N THR A 333 10.64 -3.22 -6.89
CA THR A 333 9.69 -3.69 -5.88
C THR A 333 8.35 -4.11 -6.48
N GLU A 334 7.94 -3.50 -7.59
CA GLU A 334 6.71 -3.81 -8.34
C GLU A 334 6.68 -5.24 -8.90
N THR A 335 7.81 -5.93 -8.94
CA THR A 335 7.93 -7.32 -9.43
C THR A 335 8.00 -8.36 -8.31
N ALA A 336 7.91 -7.94 -7.05
CA ALA A 336 7.89 -8.81 -5.89
C ALA A 336 6.54 -9.55 -5.76
N THR A 337 6.53 -10.59 -4.92
CA THR A 337 5.33 -11.36 -4.58
C THR A 337 4.98 -11.26 -3.09
N GLU A 338 5.89 -10.70 -2.29
CA GLU A 338 5.68 -10.34 -0.88
C GLU A 338 6.24 -8.94 -0.65
N TRP A 339 5.50 -8.13 0.09
CA TRP A 339 5.77 -6.70 0.31
C TRP A 339 6.18 -5.91 -0.95
N SER A 340 5.56 -6.21 -2.10
CA SER A 340 5.62 -5.38 -3.30
C SER A 340 5.22 -3.94 -2.97
N GLY A 341 6.02 -2.99 -3.44
CA GLY A 341 5.90 -1.57 -3.11
C GLY A 341 6.71 -1.11 -1.90
N TYR A 342 7.35 -2.03 -1.17
CA TYR A 342 8.20 -1.73 -0.01
C TYR A 342 9.68 -2.02 -0.31
N MET A 343 10.55 -1.64 0.63
CA MET A 343 11.97 -1.99 0.58
C MET A 343 12.19 -3.52 0.61
N GLU A 344 11.34 -4.24 1.34
CA GLU A 344 11.34 -5.72 1.41
C GLU A 344 11.14 -6.32 0.00
N GLY A 345 10.07 -5.93 -0.69
CA GLY A 345 9.84 -6.35 -2.07
C GLY A 345 10.97 -5.95 -3.03
N ALA A 346 11.64 -4.82 -2.80
CA ALA A 346 12.79 -4.42 -3.60
C ALA A 346 13.97 -5.40 -3.47
N VAL A 347 14.24 -5.88 -2.24
CA VAL A 347 15.25 -6.92 -1.98
C VAL A 347 14.84 -8.23 -2.64
N GLN A 348 13.63 -8.73 -2.36
CA GLN A 348 13.13 -9.98 -2.92
C GLN A 348 13.22 -10.00 -4.45
N ALA A 349 12.75 -8.94 -5.10
CA ALA A 349 12.78 -8.81 -6.56
C ALA A 349 14.21 -8.71 -7.13
N GLY A 350 15.08 -7.93 -6.47
CA GLY A 350 16.48 -7.76 -6.87
C GLY A 350 17.26 -9.07 -6.83
N GLU A 351 17.15 -9.80 -5.72
CA GLU A 351 17.81 -11.08 -5.59
C GLU A 351 17.23 -12.16 -6.51
N ARG A 352 15.90 -12.22 -6.65
CA ARG A 352 15.24 -13.16 -7.56
C ARG A 352 15.70 -12.92 -9.00
N ALA A 353 15.74 -11.68 -9.48
CA ALA A 353 16.24 -11.37 -10.82
C ALA A 353 17.73 -11.73 -11.01
N ALA A 354 18.56 -11.53 -9.99
CA ALA A 354 19.95 -11.97 -10.02
C ALA A 354 20.05 -13.50 -10.11
N ARG A 355 19.22 -14.23 -9.36
CA ARG A 355 19.17 -15.71 -9.40
C ARG A 355 18.61 -16.24 -10.72
N GLU A 356 17.65 -15.57 -11.35
CA GLU A 356 17.20 -15.90 -12.71
C GLU A 356 18.36 -15.84 -13.72
N ILE A 357 19.23 -14.81 -13.63
CA ILE A 357 20.45 -14.73 -14.45
C ILE A 357 21.44 -15.84 -14.09
N LEU A 358 21.67 -16.13 -12.81
CA LEU A 358 22.55 -17.22 -12.38
C LEU A 358 22.09 -18.58 -12.92
N PHE A 359 20.77 -18.82 -12.93
CA PHE A 359 20.18 -20.01 -13.54
C PHE A 359 20.42 -20.05 -15.06
N ALA A 360 20.19 -18.94 -15.77
CA ALA A 360 20.49 -18.84 -17.20
C ALA A 360 21.98 -19.08 -17.52
N MET A 361 22.87 -18.72 -16.59
CA MET A 361 24.31 -19.01 -16.65
C MET A 361 24.69 -20.42 -16.18
N ARG A 362 23.72 -21.26 -15.82
CA ARG A 362 23.91 -22.62 -15.27
C ARG A 362 24.75 -22.67 -13.99
N LYS A 363 24.66 -21.63 -13.16
CA LYS A 363 25.37 -21.54 -11.87
C LYS A 363 24.56 -22.06 -10.69
N ILE A 364 23.23 -22.10 -10.82
CA ILE A 364 22.30 -22.63 -9.83
C ILE A 364 21.20 -23.43 -10.55
N PRO A 365 20.52 -24.40 -9.88
CA PRO A 365 19.32 -25.04 -10.42
C PRO A 365 18.10 -24.11 -10.38
N GLU A 366 17.06 -24.43 -11.15
CA GLU A 366 15.82 -23.63 -11.23
C GLU A 366 15.12 -23.49 -9.88
N SER A 367 15.17 -24.54 -9.05
CA SER A 367 14.59 -24.56 -7.69
C SER A 367 15.22 -23.54 -6.75
N GLU A 368 16.37 -22.96 -7.09
CA GLU A 368 17.04 -21.93 -6.30
C GLU A 368 16.72 -20.50 -6.75
N ILE A 369 15.91 -20.29 -7.79
CA ILE A 369 15.52 -18.94 -8.22
C ILE A 369 14.70 -18.24 -7.13
N TRP A 370 13.70 -18.95 -6.61
CA TRP A 370 12.85 -18.49 -5.51
C TRP A 370 13.34 -19.15 -4.22
N LYS A 371 13.77 -18.32 -3.26
CA LYS A 371 14.22 -18.78 -1.94
C LYS A 371 13.36 -18.13 -0.86
N PRO A 372 12.85 -18.92 0.10
CA PRO A 372 12.23 -18.36 1.29
C PRO A 372 13.31 -17.69 2.15
N GLU A 373 12.97 -16.57 2.75
CA GLU A 373 13.83 -15.91 3.74
C GLU A 373 13.53 -16.49 5.14
N PRO A 374 14.54 -16.88 5.93
CA PRO A 374 14.32 -17.25 7.33
C PRO A 374 13.73 -16.08 8.12
N GLU A 375 12.84 -16.38 9.07
CA GLU A 375 12.25 -15.36 9.93
C GLU A 375 13.33 -14.62 10.75
N SER A 376 13.20 -13.30 10.85
CA SER A 376 14.10 -12.48 11.66
C SER A 376 14.00 -12.83 13.14
N ILE A 377 15.15 -13.09 13.77
CA ILE A 377 15.23 -13.30 15.23
C ILE A 377 15.05 -12.01 16.04
N ASP A 378 15.36 -10.86 15.44
CA ASP A 378 15.31 -9.55 16.10
C ASP A 378 13.93 -8.88 15.99
N VAL A 379 13.18 -9.27 14.95
CA VAL A 379 11.84 -8.76 14.65
C VAL A 379 10.93 -9.94 14.29
N PRO A 380 10.61 -10.83 15.24
CA PRO A 380 9.73 -11.96 15.00
C PRO A 380 8.30 -11.48 14.70
N ALA A 381 7.63 -12.11 13.75
CA ALA A 381 6.27 -11.78 13.38
C ALA A 381 5.28 -12.46 14.34
N LEU A 382 4.60 -11.69 15.19
CA LEU A 382 3.51 -12.25 15.99
C LEU A 382 2.30 -12.51 15.09
N PRO A 383 1.58 -13.63 15.27
CA PRO A 383 0.43 -13.96 14.43
C PRO A 383 -0.66 -12.89 14.55
N ILE A 384 -1.31 -12.56 13.43
CA ILE A 384 -2.52 -11.74 13.43
C ILE A 384 -3.68 -12.62 13.87
N THR A 385 -4.30 -12.28 15.01
CA THR A 385 -5.42 -13.02 15.57
C THR A 385 -6.73 -12.25 15.39
N THR A 386 -7.81 -12.96 15.12
CA THR A 386 -9.16 -12.42 15.21
C THR A 386 -9.86 -12.92 16.47
N THR A 387 -10.83 -12.17 16.96
CA THR A 387 -11.74 -12.57 18.03
C THR A 387 -12.90 -13.40 17.48
N PHE A 388 -13.64 -14.06 18.36
CA PHE A 388 -14.89 -14.74 17.98
C PHE A 388 -15.87 -13.77 17.31
N TRP A 389 -16.00 -12.55 17.83
CA TRP A 389 -16.94 -11.56 17.31
C TRP A 389 -16.53 -11.02 15.95
N GLU A 390 -15.25 -10.73 15.75
CA GLU A 390 -14.75 -10.28 14.44
C GLU A 390 -15.07 -11.28 13.33
N ARG A 391 -14.91 -12.58 13.63
CA ARG A 391 -15.25 -13.66 12.68
C ARG A 391 -16.74 -13.83 12.43
N ASN A 392 -17.57 -13.70 13.46
CA ASN A 392 -18.96 -14.18 13.41
C ASN A 392 -20.04 -13.09 13.37
N LEU A 393 -19.71 -11.84 13.69
CA LEU A 393 -20.70 -10.76 13.62
C LEU A 393 -21.18 -10.57 12.17
N PRO A 394 -22.50 -10.41 11.95
CA PRO A 394 -23.02 -10.28 10.60
C PRO A 394 -22.59 -8.95 9.98
N SER A 395 -22.55 -8.89 8.65
CA SER A 395 -22.57 -7.62 7.94
C SER A 395 -23.90 -6.89 8.18
N VAL A 396 -24.00 -5.60 7.85
CA VAL A 396 -25.28 -4.87 7.87
C VAL A 396 -26.39 -5.62 7.09
N PRO A 397 -26.19 -6.05 5.83
CA PRO A 397 -27.21 -6.83 5.12
C PRO A 397 -27.42 -8.22 5.74
N GLY A 398 -26.40 -8.82 6.35
CA GLY A 398 -26.55 -10.05 7.14
C GLY A 398 -27.48 -9.86 8.33
N LEU A 399 -27.34 -8.74 9.06
CA LEU A 399 -28.23 -8.37 10.17
C LEU A 399 -29.66 -8.15 9.67
N LEU A 400 -29.85 -7.44 8.54
CA LEU A 400 -31.17 -7.23 7.96
C LEU A 400 -31.85 -8.55 7.57
N LYS A 401 -31.10 -9.52 7.02
CA LYS A 401 -31.60 -10.87 6.76
C LYS A 401 -32.03 -11.57 8.06
N LEU A 402 -31.22 -11.51 9.12
CA LEU A 402 -31.56 -12.09 10.43
C LEU A 402 -32.80 -11.45 11.06
N ILE A 403 -32.95 -10.13 10.95
CA ILE A 403 -34.16 -9.41 11.40
C ILE A 403 -35.38 -9.87 10.60
N GLY A 404 -35.24 -10.00 9.28
CA GLY A 404 -36.29 -10.52 8.40
C GLY A 404 -36.76 -11.91 8.82
N PHE A 405 -35.83 -12.85 9.03
CA PHE A 405 -36.14 -14.19 9.54
C PHE A 405 -36.81 -14.15 10.92
N SER A 406 -36.28 -13.36 11.85
CA SER A 406 -36.84 -13.25 13.21
C SER A 406 -38.26 -12.70 13.20
N THR A 407 -38.53 -11.72 12.35
CA THR A 407 -39.85 -11.10 12.18
C THR A 407 -40.84 -12.09 11.56
N PHE A 408 -40.39 -12.86 10.57
CA PHE A 408 -41.19 -13.93 9.98
C PHE A 408 -41.59 -14.98 11.04
N PHE A 409 -40.66 -15.46 11.86
CA PHE A 409 -41.00 -16.41 12.94
C PHE A 409 -41.90 -15.80 14.01
N ALA A 410 -41.73 -14.52 14.35
CA ALA A 410 -42.66 -13.83 15.24
C ALA A 410 -44.07 -13.76 14.64
N PHE A 411 -44.20 -13.51 13.34
CA PHE A 411 -45.48 -13.53 12.64
C PHE A 411 -46.09 -14.94 12.61
N VAL A 412 -45.29 -15.98 12.32
CA VAL A 412 -45.74 -17.38 12.38
C VAL A 412 -46.21 -17.76 13.78
N ALA A 413 -45.49 -17.34 14.83
CA ALA A 413 -45.89 -17.58 16.21
C ALA A 413 -47.19 -16.84 16.57
N ALA A 414 -47.36 -15.59 16.13
CA ALA A 414 -48.59 -14.83 16.32
C ALA A 414 -49.79 -15.43 15.56
N ALA A 415 -49.58 -15.87 14.32
CA ALA A 415 -50.58 -16.58 13.52
C ALA A 415 -50.95 -17.93 14.14
N GLY A 416 -49.96 -18.68 14.64
CA GLY A 416 -50.17 -19.91 15.39
C GLY A 416 -50.98 -19.69 16.67
N LEU A 417 -50.66 -18.64 17.44
CA LEU A 417 -51.42 -18.25 18.62
C LEU A 417 -52.86 -17.84 18.28
N PHE A 418 -53.06 -17.13 17.17
CA PHE A 418 -54.39 -16.77 16.69
C PHE A 418 -55.18 -17.99 16.24
N ALA A 419 -54.58 -18.88 15.45
CA ALA A 419 -55.19 -20.13 15.00
C ALA A 419 -55.52 -21.05 16.19
N TYR A 420 -54.64 -21.12 17.19
CA TYR A 420 -54.90 -21.81 18.46
C TYR A 420 -56.10 -21.21 19.19
N LYS A 421 -56.16 -19.88 19.35
CA LYS A 421 -57.30 -19.19 19.99
C LYS A 421 -58.62 -19.36 19.23
N LYS A 422 -58.56 -19.53 17.90
CA LYS A 422 -59.75 -19.72 17.04
C LYS A 422 -60.13 -21.19 16.86
N GLY A 423 -59.43 -22.13 17.49
CA GLY A 423 -59.71 -23.56 17.38
C GLY A 423 -59.38 -24.17 16.01
N LEU A 424 -58.56 -23.47 15.21
CA LEU A 424 -58.13 -23.91 13.88
C LEU A 424 -56.91 -24.84 13.91
N LEU A 425 -56.27 -24.96 15.08
CA LEU A 425 -55.24 -25.97 15.34
C LEU A 425 -55.86 -27.08 16.18
N VAL A 426 -55.85 -28.31 15.63
CA VAL A 426 -56.42 -29.50 16.27
C VAL A 426 -55.65 -29.80 17.55
N ARG A 427 -56.37 -29.96 18.67
CA ARG A 427 -55.84 -30.54 19.89
C ARG A 427 -55.62 -32.04 19.64
N ASN A 428 -54.37 -32.44 19.42
CA ASN A 428 -53.96 -33.82 19.68
C ASN A 428 -53.53 -33.96 21.13
#